data_AF-A0A1V4IDU3-F1
#
_entry.id   AF-A0A1V4IDU3-F1
#
_cell.length_a   1.000
_cell.length_b   1.000
_cell.length_c   1.000
_cell.angle_alpha   90.00
_cell.angle_beta   90.00
_cell.angle_gamma   90.00
#
_symmetry.space_group_name_H-M   'P 1'
#
loop_
_entity.id
_entity.type
_entity.pdbx_description
1 polymer ?
#
loop_
_entity_poly.entity_id
_entity_poly.type
_entity_poly.pdbx_seq_one_letter_code
_entity_poly.pdbx_strand_id
1 'polypeptide(L)'
;MRYGELYMDNSLIFCKENGDYIDNKNPNRHLKSALKKAGIKTDIHYHSLRHIFITNCLSKDINPRTAMDWVGHTDIKMTMLVYAEINKEKNKTEYEKINCMFD
;
A
#
# COMPACT_ATOMS: atom_id res chain seq x y z
N MET A 1 -20.07 -9.23 -27.81
CA MET A 1 -19.81 -9.35 -26.35
C MET A 1 -20.18 -10.76 -25.91
N ARG A 2 -19.30 -11.48 -25.20
CA ARG A 2 -19.45 -12.91 -24.88
C ARG A 2 -20.71 -13.28 -24.06
N TYR A 3 -21.35 -12.32 -23.39
CA TYR A 3 -22.47 -12.58 -22.46
C TYR A 3 -23.83 -12.03 -22.91
N GLY A 4 -23.92 -11.19 -23.95
CA GLY A 4 -25.19 -10.70 -24.50
C GLY A 4 -26.18 -10.24 -23.42
N GLU A 5 -27.37 -10.86 -23.38
CA GLU A 5 -28.45 -10.60 -22.41
C GLU A 5 -28.15 -11.06 -20.98
N LEU A 6 -27.12 -11.90 -20.76
CA LEU A 6 -26.70 -12.39 -19.44
C LEU A 6 -25.68 -11.45 -18.76
N TYR A 7 -25.35 -10.31 -19.38
CA TYR A 7 -24.45 -9.32 -18.79
C TYR A 7 -25.17 -8.45 -17.75
N MET A 8 -24.60 -8.36 -16.56
CA MET A 8 -25.14 -7.57 -15.45
C MET A 8 -24.49 -6.19 -15.42
N ASP A 9 -25.18 -5.15 -15.90
CA ASP A 9 -24.66 -3.78 -15.83
C ASP A 9 -24.86 -3.18 -14.43
N ASN A 10 -23.93 -3.49 -13.54
CA ASN A 10 -23.86 -2.94 -12.18
C ASN A 10 -23.07 -1.62 -12.11
N SER A 11 -22.69 -1.01 -13.25
CA SER A 11 -21.82 0.18 -13.28
C SER A 11 -20.51 0.03 -12.49
N LEU A 12 -19.95 -1.19 -12.45
CA LEU A 12 -18.73 -1.52 -11.71
C LEU A 12 -17.50 -1.31 -12.60
N ILE A 13 -16.48 -0.61 -12.06
CA ILE A 13 -15.16 -0.50 -12.71
C ILE A 13 -14.43 -1.85 -12.69
N PHE A 14 -14.57 -2.61 -11.60
CA PHE A 14 -13.98 -3.93 -11.44
C PHE A 14 -15.07 -4.98 -11.26
N CYS A 15 -15.40 -5.69 -12.33
CA CYS A 15 -16.36 -6.77 -12.35
C CYS A 15 -15.76 -8.03 -12.99
N LYS A 16 -16.45 -9.15 -12.82
CA LYS A 16 -16.21 -10.37 -13.61
C LYS A 16 -16.58 -10.10 -15.08
N GLU A 17 -16.20 -11.01 -15.98
CA GLU A 17 -16.51 -10.88 -17.41
C GLU A 17 -18.01 -10.76 -17.72
N ASN A 18 -18.89 -11.23 -16.82
CA ASN A 18 -20.34 -11.14 -16.91
C ASN A 18 -20.95 -9.88 -16.23
N GLY A 19 -20.14 -8.94 -15.74
CA GLY A 19 -20.62 -7.72 -15.07
C GLY A 19 -21.00 -7.88 -13.59
N ASP A 20 -20.92 -9.10 -13.07
CA ASP A 20 -21.17 -9.40 -11.66
C ASP A 20 -19.99 -8.99 -10.77
N TYR A 21 -20.25 -8.86 -9.46
CA TYR A 21 -19.27 -8.52 -8.45
C TYR A 21 -18.10 -9.52 -8.44
N ILE A 22 -16.88 -9.01 -8.28
CA ILE A 22 -15.73 -9.88 -8.00
C ILE A 22 -15.99 -10.57 -6.65
N ASP A 23 -15.76 -11.88 -6.62
CA ASP A 23 -15.95 -12.67 -5.40
C ASP A 23 -15.02 -12.17 -4.29
N ASN A 24 -15.61 -11.80 -3.15
CA ASN A 24 -14.89 -11.31 -1.97
C ASN A 24 -14.17 -12.44 -1.20
N LYS A 25 -14.36 -13.71 -1.58
CA LYS A 25 -13.91 -14.87 -0.78
C LYS A 25 -12.41 -15.04 -0.60
N ASN A 26 -11.54 -14.38 -1.37
CA ASN A 26 -10.17 -14.05 -0.93
C ASN A 26 -9.46 -13.21 -2.00
N PRO A 27 -9.31 -11.90 -1.82
CA PRO A 27 -8.48 -11.11 -2.72
C PRO A 27 -7.07 -11.72 -2.85
N ASN A 28 -6.51 -12.27 -1.75
CA ASN A 28 -5.19 -12.91 -1.70
C ASN A 28 -4.94 -13.98 -2.77
N ARG A 29 -5.97 -14.65 -3.29
CA ARG A 29 -5.78 -15.67 -4.34
C ARG A 29 -5.25 -15.07 -5.64
N HIS A 30 -5.80 -13.92 -6.04
CA HIS A 30 -5.35 -13.23 -7.24
C HIS A 30 -3.94 -12.68 -7.06
N LEU A 31 -3.64 -12.12 -5.89
CA LEU A 31 -2.30 -11.65 -5.55
C LEU A 31 -1.28 -12.80 -5.56
N LYS A 32 -1.57 -13.95 -4.93
CA LYS A 32 -0.67 -15.12 -4.96
C LYS A 32 -0.39 -15.61 -6.38
N SER A 33 -1.41 -15.63 -7.25
CA SER A 33 -1.23 -15.97 -8.66
C SER A 33 -0.30 -14.98 -9.36
N ALA A 34 -0.49 -13.68 -9.13
CA ALA A 34 0.37 -12.63 -9.70
C ALA A 34 1.82 -12.72 -9.19
N LEU A 35 2.03 -12.93 -7.89
CA LEU A 35 3.35 -13.12 -7.29
C LEU A 35 4.09 -14.32 -7.89
N LYS A 36 3.38 -15.44 -8.08
CA LYS A 36 3.93 -16.65 -8.72
C LYS A 36 4.38 -16.36 -10.16
N LYS A 37 3.58 -15.62 -10.94
CA LYS A 37 3.92 -15.22 -12.31
C LYS A 37 5.11 -14.26 -12.36
N ALA A 38 5.24 -13.38 -11.36
CA ALA A 38 6.35 -12.45 -11.21
C ALA A 38 7.63 -13.09 -10.63
N GLY A 39 7.60 -14.38 -10.24
CA GLY A 39 8.74 -15.05 -9.62
C GLY A 39 9.03 -14.61 -8.18
N ILE A 40 8.10 -13.89 -7.53
CA ILE A 40 8.27 -13.39 -6.17
C ILE A 40 7.91 -14.52 -5.19
N LYS A 41 8.88 -14.92 -4.37
CA LYS A 41 8.73 -15.99 -3.37
C LYS A 41 8.29 -15.50 -1.98
N THR A 42 8.36 -14.19 -1.75
CA THR A 42 7.96 -13.58 -0.49
C THR A 42 6.46 -13.70 -0.28
N ASP A 43 6.03 -14.07 0.92
CA ASP A 43 4.61 -14.08 1.27
C ASP A 43 4.14 -12.64 1.48
N ILE A 44 3.38 -12.12 0.51
CA ILE A 44 2.87 -10.75 0.47
C ILE A 44 1.34 -10.84 0.46
N HIS A 45 0.71 -10.10 1.37
CA HIS A 45 -0.74 -9.95 1.45
C HIS A 45 -1.19 -8.61 0.88
N TYR A 46 -2.51 -8.43 0.70
CA TYR A 46 -3.05 -7.17 0.18
C TYR A 46 -2.63 -5.95 1.00
N HIS A 47 -2.57 -6.12 2.33
CA HIS A 47 -2.14 -5.03 3.21
C HIS A 47 -0.67 -4.65 2.98
N SER A 48 0.18 -5.64 2.70
CA SER A 48 1.60 -5.44 2.39
C SER A 48 1.81 -4.52 1.18
N LEU A 49 0.93 -4.56 0.17
CA LEU A 49 1.03 -3.64 -0.97
C LEU A 49 0.90 -2.18 -0.55
N ARG A 50 -0.03 -1.89 0.37
CA ARG A 50 -0.22 -0.56 0.91
C ARG A 50 0.98 -0.12 1.75
N HIS A 51 1.53 -1.02 2.56
CA HIS A 51 2.78 -0.75 3.27
C HIS A 51 3.93 -0.42 2.33
N ILE A 52 4.14 -1.22 1.29
CA ILE A 52 5.21 -1.01 0.31
C ILE A 52 5.06 0.36 -0.34
N PHE A 53 3.82 0.77 -0.68
CA PHE A 53 3.54 2.10 -1.20
C PHE A 53 3.95 3.20 -0.21
N ILE A 54 3.52 3.10 1.05
CA ILE A 54 3.87 4.08 2.09
C ILE A 54 5.38 4.14 2.29
N THR A 55 6.05 3.00 2.45
CA THR A 55 7.51 2.90 2.58
C THR A 55 8.21 3.61 1.42
N ASN A 56 7.79 3.33 0.18
CA ASN A 56 8.38 3.96 -1.01
C ASN A 56 8.17 5.48 -1.04
N CYS A 57 7.01 5.98 -0.58
CA CYS A 57 6.78 7.42 -0.46
C CYS A 57 7.72 8.05 0.57
N LEU A 58 7.83 7.43 1.75
CA LEU A 58 8.70 7.92 2.83
C LEU A 58 10.18 7.87 2.46
N SER A 59 10.62 6.84 1.75
CA SER A 59 11.98 6.75 1.21
C SER A 59 12.31 7.83 0.18
N LYS A 60 11.30 8.50 -0.39
CA LYS A 60 11.44 9.64 -1.30
C LYS A 60 11.16 10.99 -0.62
N ASP A 61 11.25 11.05 0.71
CA ASP A 61 11.03 12.26 1.49
C ASP A 61 9.63 12.89 1.33
N ILE A 62 8.64 12.11 0.90
CA ILE A 62 7.25 12.55 0.90
C ILE A 62 6.77 12.65 2.35
N ASN A 63 6.08 13.75 2.67
CA ASN A 63 5.52 13.96 4.00
C ASN A 63 4.62 12.77 4.39
N PRO A 64 4.84 12.14 5.57
CA PRO A 64 4.04 11.00 6.02
C PRO A 64 2.54 11.28 6.01
N ARG A 65 2.14 12.51 6.37
CA ARG A 65 0.73 12.91 6.37
C ARG A 65 0.12 12.85 4.98
N THR A 66 0.83 13.36 3.97
CA THR A 66 0.40 13.29 2.57
C THR A 66 0.28 11.86 2.08
N ALA A 67 1.27 11.02 2.38
CA ALA A 67 1.22 9.60 2.02
C ALA A 67 0.05 8.87 2.69
N MET A 68 -0.29 9.22 3.94
CA MET A 68 -1.45 8.67 4.67
C MET A 68 -2.79 9.11 4.10
N ASP A 69 -2.91 10.37 3.69
CA ASP A 69 -4.14 10.89 3.08
C ASP A 69 -4.46 10.16 1.76
N TRP A 70 -3.44 9.83 0.94
CA TRP A 70 -3.63 9.08 -0.32
C TRP A 70 -4.13 7.66 -0.14
N VAL A 71 -3.69 6.98 0.93
CA VAL A 71 -4.08 5.59 1.20
C VAL A 71 -5.37 5.46 2.00
N GLY A 72 -5.94 6.58 2.47
CA GLY A 72 -7.21 6.62 3.20
C GLY A 72 -7.16 5.96 4.57
N HIS A 73 -5.99 5.97 5.24
CA HIS A 73 -5.84 5.33 6.55
C HIS A 73 -6.39 6.20 7.69
N THR A 74 -7.27 5.63 8.51
CA THR A 74 -7.61 6.18 9.84
C THR A 74 -6.59 5.78 10.90
N ASP A 75 -5.86 4.68 10.71
CA ASP A 75 -4.87 4.19 11.67
C ASP A 75 -3.43 4.61 11.28
N ILE A 76 -2.90 5.54 12.06
CA ILE A 76 -1.57 6.17 11.91
C ILE A 76 -0.44 5.28 12.42
N LYS A 77 -0.71 4.30 13.30
CA LYS A 77 0.33 3.55 14.03
C LYS A 77 1.34 2.90 13.11
N MET A 78 0.84 2.29 12.04
CA MET A 78 1.65 1.51 11.13
C MET A 78 2.57 2.37 10.28
N THR A 79 2.07 3.52 9.80
CA THR A 79 2.87 4.50 9.07
C THR A 79 3.94 5.11 9.96
N MET A 80 3.62 5.38 11.24
CA MET A 80 4.59 5.92 12.21
C MET A 80 5.69 4.92 12.54
N LEU A 81 5.39 3.62 12.63
CA LEU A 81 6.42 2.58 12.81
C LEU A 81 7.38 2.51 11.63
N VAL A 82 6.85 2.55 10.40
CA VAL A 82 7.69 2.57 9.18
C VAL A 82 8.51 3.86 9.12
N TYR A 83 7.90 5.01 9.43
CA TYR A 83 8.60 6.30 9.50
C TYR A 83 9.73 6.30 10.53
N ALA A 84 9.49 5.75 11.72
CA ALA A 84 10.50 5.65 12.76
C ALA A 84 11.70 4.79 12.32
N GLU A 85 11.44 3.69 11.61
CA GLU A 85 12.51 2.82 11.12
C GLU A 85 13.34 3.49 10.02
N ILE A 86 12.69 4.11 9.02
CA ILE A 86 13.38 4.78 7.91
C ILE A 86 14.19 5.99 8.40
N ASN A 87 13.69 6.70 9.41
CA ASN A 87 14.36 7.89 9.95
C ASN A 87 15.30 7.63 11.12
N LYS A 88 15.56 6.37 11.52
CA LYS A 88 16.54 6.09 12.59
C LYS A 88 17.91 6.73 12.32
N GLU A 89 18.37 6.68 11.07
CA GLU A 89 19.64 7.30 10.69
C GLU A 89 19.53 8.84 10.59
N LYS A 90 18.45 9.36 10.01
CA LYS A 90 18.18 10.82 9.92
C LYS A 90 18.04 11.48 11.29
N ASN A 91 17.43 10.78 12.25
CA ASN A 91 17.27 11.27 13.62
C ASN A 91 18.62 11.54 14.27
N LYS A 92 19.64 10.71 14.03
CA LYS A 92 20.99 10.92 14.58
C LYS A 92 21.59 12.25 14.10
N THR A 93 21.46 12.55 12.81
CA THR A 93 21.94 13.81 12.23
C THR A 93 21.13 15.01 12.70
N GLU A 94 19.82 14.86 12.93
CA GLU A 94 18.99 15.93 13.52
C GLU A 94 19.34 16.20 15.00
N TYR A 95 19.67 15.16 15.79
CA TYR A 95 20.15 15.35 17.16
C TYR A 95 21.46 16.15 17.22
N GLU A 96 22.37 15.94 16.25
CA GLU A 96 23.61 16.71 16.16
C GLU A 96 23.37 18.21 15.92
N LYS A 97 22.30 18.58 15.19
CA LYS A 97 21.93 20.00 14.99
C LYS A 97 21.45 20.67 16.28
N ILE A 98 20.73 19.93 17.12
CA ILE A 98 20.29 20.43 18.43
C ILE A 98 21.50 20.62 19.34
N ASN A 99 22.45 19.69 19.34
CA ASN A 99 23.67 19.85 20.14
C ASN A 99 24.43 21.11 19.75
N CYS A 100 24.58 21.39 18.45
CA CYS A 100 25.21 22.63 17.97
C CYS A 100 24.41 23.92 18.22
N MET A 101 23.17 23.86 18.71
CA MET A 101 22.38 25.06 19.07
C MET A 101 22.64 25.55 20.49
N PHE A 102 23.23 24.71 21.34
CA PHE A 102 23.47 25.00 22.76
C PHE A 102 24.97 25.09 23.10
N ASP A 103 25.84 24.96 22.09
CA ASP A 103 27.27 25.30 22.13
C ASP A 103 27.49 26.73 21.59
#